data_AF-A0A936ZXC7-F1
#
_entry.id   AF-A0A936ZXC7-F1
#
_cell.length_a   1.000
_cell.length_b   1.000
_cell.length_c   1.000
_cell.angle_alpha   90.00
_cell.angle_beta   90.00
_cell.angle_gamma   90.00
#
_symmetry.space_group_name_H-M   'P 1'
#
loop_
_entity.id
_entity.type
_entity.pdbx_description
1 polymer ?
#
loop_
_entity_poly.entity_id
_entity_poly.type
_entity_poly.pdbx_seq_one_letter_code
_entity_poly.pdbx_strand_id
1 'polypeptide(L)'
;MKNWQALGEKEKADQSKMWLIGSIAFFVVLAITATLMPESKEVDLLFRAGAFGLLIAWYVQSARPQARYIAGRFGASYPKKGWGKPLLYALLCFVGYLAVVFVVALVLGLASGAS
;
A
#
# COMPACT_ATOMS: atom_id res chain seq x y z
N MET A 1 -7.87 5.15 9.95
CA MET A 1 -8.54 6.40 10.38
C MET A 1 -10.05 6.24 10.60
N LYS A 2 -10.87 5.89 9.59
CA LYS A 2 -12.35 5.89 9.71
C LYS A 2 -12.88 4.95 10.80
N ASN A 3 -12.25 3.79 10.99
CA ASN A 3 -12.62 2.86 12.05
C ASN A 3 -12.46 3.50 13.44
N TRP A 4 -11.34 4.18 13.69
CA TRP A 4 -11.10 4.86 14.97
C TRP A 4 -12.03 6.07 15.17
N GLN A 5 -12.33 6.81 14.10
CA GLN A 5 -13.29 7.92 14.16
C GLN A 5 -14.69 7.43 14.56
N ALA A 6 -15.15 6.31 14.00
CA ALA A 6 -16.43 5.71 14.38
C ALA A 6 -16.46 5.22 15.84
N LEU A 7 -15.30 4.96 16.43
CA LEU A 7 -15.14 4.57 17.84
C LEU A 7 -14.93 5.76 18.78
N GLY A 8 -14.91 7.00 18.28
CA GLY A 8 -14.63 8.21 19.06
C GLY A 8 -13.15 8.41 19.42
N GLU A 9 -12.25 7.57 18.88
CA GLU A 9 -10.82 7.55 19.22
C GLU A 9 -10.02 8.46 18.28
N LYS A 10 -10.16 9.78 18.46
CA LYS A 10 -9.59 10.79 17.55
C LYS A 10 -8.07 10.69 17.40
N GLU A 11 -7.35 10.54 18.50
CA GLU A 11 -5.88 10.46 18.49
C GLU A 11 -5.37 9.25 17.68
N LYS A 12 -5.98 8.08 17.87
CA LYS A 12 -5.66 6.87 17.09
C LYS A 12 -6.04 7.00 15.62
N ALA A 13 -7.07 7.79 15.32
CA ALA A 13 -7.43 8.11 13.94
C ALA A 13 -6.36 8.95 13.25
N ASP A 14 -5.81 9.95 13.94
CA ASP A 14 -4.75 10.82 13.45
C ASP A 14 -3.44 10.04 13.26
N GLN A 15 -3.07 9.18 14.21
CA GLN A 15 -1.94 8.25 14.04
C GLN A 15 -2.10 7.37 12.80
N SER A 16 -3.30 6.83 12.56
CA SER A 16 -3.56 6.05 11.35
C SER A 16 -3.48 6.87 10.06
N LYS A 17 -3.85 8.15 10.11
CA LYS A 17 -3.72 9.07 8.97
C LYS A 17 -2.24 9.35 8.68
N MET A 18 -1.45 9.55 9.72
CA MET A 18 0.00 9.74 9.60
C MET A 18 0.69 8.52 9.01
N TRP A 19 0.30 7.31 9.41
CA TRP A 19 0.77 6.07 8.77
C TRP A 19 0.46 6.02 7.28
N LEU A 20 -0.76 6.38 6.87
CA LEU A 20 -1.13 6.42 5.45
C LEU A 20 -0.26 7.42 4.67
N ILE A 21 -0.13 8.64 5.18
CA ILE A 21 0.67 9.69 4.53
C ILE A 21 2.15 9.27 4.46
N GLY A 22 2.70 8.75 5.55
CA GLY A 22 4.08 8.26 5.61
C GLY A 22 4.34 7.12 4.63
N SER A 23 3.41 6.15 4.52
CA SER A 23 3.52 5.07 3.54
C SER A 23 3.46 5.58 2.10
N ILE A 24 2.56 6.52 1.80
CA ILE A 24 2.49 7.14 0.46
C ILE A 24 3.80 7.87 0.14
N ALA A 25 4.29 8.71 1.06
CA ALA A 25 5.55 9.43 0.88
C ALA A 25 6.72 8.47 0.65
N PHE A 26 6.80 7.39 1.43
CA PHE A 26 7.80 6.34 1.26
C PHE A 26 7.75 5.70 -0.13
N PHE A 27 6.57 5.30 -0.61
CA PHE A 27 6.44 4.70 -1.94
C PHE A 27 6.72 5.69 -3.07
N VAL A 28 6.38 6.98 -2.91
CA VAL A 28 6.74 8.02 -3.88
C VAL A 28 8.25 8.18 -3.96
N VAL A 29 8.93 8.24 -2.81
CA VAL A 29 10.40 8.30 -2.77
C VAL A 29 11.01 7.07 -3.44
N LEU A 30 10.52 5.87 -3.12
CA LEU A 30 10.97 4.63 -3.77
C LEU A 30 10.79 4.67 -5.29
N ALA A 31 9.64 5.14 -5.78
CA ALA A 31 9.37 5.24 -7.21
C ALA A 31 10.33 6.22 -7.91
N ILE A 32 10.57 7.39 -7.30
CA ILE A 32 11.54 8.37 -7.83
C ILE A 32 12.94 7.76 -7.85
N THR A 33 13.39 7.14 -6.75
CA THR A 33 14.72 6.51 -6.69
C THR A 33 14.88 5.40 -7.72
N ALA A 34 13.85 4.58 -7.93
CA ALA A 34 13.87 3.52 -8.95
C ALA A 34 14.02 4.06 -10.37
N THR A 35 13.56 5.29 -10.66
CA THR A 35 13.74 5.92 -11.98
C THR A 35 15.09 6.61 -12.16
N LEU A 36 15.74 7.04 -11.07
CA LEU A 36 16.97 7.84 -11.12
C LEU A 36 18.24 7.00 -10.90
N MET A 37 18.12 5.85 -10.22
CA MET A 37 19.26 4.97 -9.95
C MET A 37 19.42 3.90 -11.02
N PRO A 38 20.66 3.54 -11.39
CA PRO A 38 20.90 2.39 -12.26
C PRO A 38 20.41 1.11 -11.58
N GLU A 39 19.85 0.20 -12.38
CA GLU A 39 19.41 -1.10 -11.86
C GLU A 39 20.61 -1.88 -11.31
N SER A 40 20.51 -2.28 -10.04
CA SER A 40 21.51 -3.08 -9.35
C SER A 40 20.84 -4.00 -8.34
N LYS A 41 21.46 -5.14 -8.06
CA LYS A 41 20.93 -6.13 -7.10
C LYS A 41 20.82 -5.54 -5.69
N GLU A 42 21.72 -4.63 -5.34
CA GLU A 42 21.77 -3.94 -4.06
C GLU A 42 20.57 -2.99 -3.90
N VAL A 43 20.27 -2.20 -4.95
CA VAL A 43 19.11 -1.29 -4.98
C VAL A 43 17.80 -2.08 -4.86
N ASP A 44 17.68 -3.19 -5.60
CA ASP A 44 16.52 -4.09 -5.53
C ASP A 44 16.33 -4.67 -4.12
N LEU A 45 17.41 -5.12 -3.49
CA LEU A 45 17.37 -5.67 -2.14
C LEU A 45 16.94 -4.59 -1.13
N LEU A 46 17.49 -3.38 -1.24
CA LEU A 46 17.13 -2.26 -0.38
C LEU A 46 15.64 -1.90 -0.50
N PHE A 47 15.10 -1.88 -1.72
CA PHE A 47 13.68 -1.60 -1.94
C PHE A 47 12.77 -2.68 -1.34
N ARG A 48 13.09 -3.96 -1.56
CA ARG A 48 12.32 -5.09 -0.99
C ARG A 48 12.40 -5.09 0.53
N ALA A 49 13.59 -4.95 1.09
CA ALA A 49 13.80 -4.92 2.53
C ALA A 49 13.11 -3.71 3.17
N GLY A 50 13.18 -2.54 2.54
CA GLY A 50 12.50 -1.32 2.99
C GLY A 50 10.99 -1.47 3.00
N ALA A 51 10.41 -1.96 1.91
CA ALA A 51 8.96 -2.21 1.83
C ALA A 51 8.50 -3.25 2.86
N PHE A 52 9.27 -4.32 3.06
CA PHE A 52 8.96 -5.34 4.06
C PHE A 52 9.10 -4.80 5.48
N GLY A 53 10.13 -4.01 5.75
CA GLY A 53 10.35 -3.32 7.02
C GLY A 53 9.20 -2.36 7.34
N LEU A 54 8.74 -1.59 6.37
CA LEU A 54 7.57 -0.71 6.52
C LEU A 54 6.32 -1.52 6.88
N LEU A 55 6.08 -2.65 6.21
CA LEU A 55 4.94 -3.53 6.49
C LEU A 55 4.98 -4.07 7.93
N ILE A 56 6.14 -4.55 8.39
CA ILE A 56 6.33 -5.01 9.77
C ILE A 56 6.07 -3.87 10.76
N ALA A 57 6.66 -2.70 10.51
CA ALA A 57 6.51 -1.54 11.38
C ALA A 57 5.04 -1.13 11.51
N TRP A 58 4.32 -1.04 10.38
CA TRP A 58 2.89 -0.75 10.36
C TRP A 58 2.08 -1.81 11.10
N TYR A 59 2.38 -3.10 10.89
CA TYR A 59 1.66 -4.19 11.54
C TYR A 59 1.79 -4.12 13.07
N VAL A 60 3.02 -3.95 13.57
CA VAL A 60 3.31 -3.93 15.01
C VAL A 60 2.73 -2.69 15.67
N GLN A 61 2.87 -1.52 15.04
CA GLN A 61 2.52 -0.24 15.66
C GLN A 61 1.06 0.17 15.45
N SER A 62 0.40 -0.30 14.38
CA SER A 62 -0.96 0.13 14.03
C SER A 62 -1.95 -1.02 13.98
N ALA A 63 -1.70 -2.02 13.13
CA ALA A 63 -2.69 -3.07 12.85
C ALA A 63 -2.95 -3.98 14.06
N ARG A 64 -1.90 -4.48 14.70
CA ARG A 64 -1.99 -5.40 15.84
C ARG A 64 -2.65 -4.73 17.07
N PRO A 65 -2.29 -3.49 17.48
CA PRO A 65 -3.00 -2.80 18.55
C PRO A 65 -4.48 -2.55 18.24
N GLN A 66 -4.83 -2.21 16.99
CA GLN A 66 -6.21 -2.04 16.58
C GLN A 66 -7.02 -3.34 16.73
N ALA A 67 -6.48 -4.46 16.25
CA ALA A 67 -7.14 -5.76 16.36
C ALA A 67 -7.37 -6.14 17.83
N ARG A 68 -6.37 -5.93 18.70
CA ARG A 68 -6.48 -6.18 20.14
C ARG A 68 -7.53 -5.30 20.82
N TYR A 69 -7.55 -4.00 20.49
CA TYR A 69 -8.54 -3.08 21.03
C TYR A 69 -9.97 -3.51 20.68
N ILE A 70 -10.20 -3.87 19.41
CA ILE A 70 -11.51 -4.32 18.93
C ILE A 70 -11.92 -5.62 19.63
N ALA A 71 -11.00 -6.60 19.70
CA ALA A 71 -11.26 -7.87 20.36
C ALA A 71 -11.60 -7.70 21.84
N GLY A 72 -10.85 -6.84 22.55
CA GLY A 72 -11.11 -6.55 23.96
C GLY A 72 -12.42 -5.81 24.22
N ARG A 73 -12.82 -4.90 23.32
CA ARG A 73 -14.02 -4.07 23.51
C ARG A 73 -15.32 -4.74 23.04
N PHE A 74 -15.26 -5.53 21.97
CA PHE A 74 -16.45 -6.05 21.30
C PHE A 74 -16.50 -7.58 21.21
N GLY A 75 -15.39 -8.28 21.43
CA GLY A 75 -15.32 -9.73 21.33
C GLY A 75 -15.87 -10.26 19.99
N ALA A 76 -16.78 -11.23 20.07
CA ALA A 76 -17.45 -11.81 18.91
C ALA A 76 -18.52 -10.89 18.28
N SER A 77 -18.99 -9.88 19.01
CA SER A 77 -20.07 -8.99 18.59
C SER A 77 -19.61 -7.87 17.66
N TYR A 78 -18.34 -7.84 17.26
CA TYR A 78 -17.82 -6.81 16.36
C TYR A 78 -18.35 -6.99 14.92
N PRO A 79 -19.08 -6.01 14.36
CA PRO A 79 -19.59 -6.10 13.00
C PRO A 79 -18.45 -5.97 11.99
N LYS A 80 -18.03 -7.09 11.39
CA LYS A 80 -16.98 -7.13 10.36
C LYS A 80 -17.52 -6.67 9.02
N LYS A 81 -16.78 -5.79 8.33
CA LYS A 81 -17.06 -5.43 6.94
C LYS A 81 -16.42 -6.44 6.00
N GLY A 82 -17.13 -6.80 4.94
CA GLY A 82 -16.61 -7.68 3.89
C GLY A 82 -15.50 -7.01 3.07
N TRP A 83 -14.62 -7.85 2.51
CA TRP A 83 -13.48 -7.41 1.68
C TRP A 83 -13.79 -7.32 0.19
N GLY A 84 -14.98 -7.72 -0.26
CA GLY A 84 -15.32 -7.81 -1.68
C GLY A 84 -15.11 -6.50 -2.46
N LYS A 85 -15.61 -5.37 -1.95
CA LYS A 85 -15.41 -4.06 -2.60
C LYS A 85 -13.94 -3.64 -2.66
N PRO A 86 -13.18 -3.66 -1.54
CA PRO A 86 -11.74 -3.41 -1.57
C PRO A 86 -10.96 -4.29 -2.57
N LEU A 87 -11.24 -5.59 -2.58
CA LEU A 87 -10.57 -6.54 -3.47
C LEU A 87 -10.91 -6.29 -4.93
N LEU A 88 -12.17 -5.97 -5.24
CA LEU A 88 -12.59 -5.58 -6.58
C LEU A 88 -11.83 -4.33 -7.07
N TYR A 89 -11.73 -3.29 -6.23
CA TYR A 89 -10.95 -2.10 -6.61
C TYR A 89 -9.47 -2.40 -6.80
N ALA A 90 -8.87 -3.24 -5.94
CA ALA A 90 -7.49 -3.67 -6.10
C ALA A 90 -7.29 -4.42 -7.44
N LEU A 91 -8.22 -5.32 -7.79
CA LEU A 91 -8.20 -6.05 -9.06
C LEU A 91 -8.32 -5.11 -10.26
N LEU A 92 -9.26 -4.16 -10.22
CA LEU A 92 -9.45 -3.19 -11.31
C LEU A 92 -8.21 -2.31 -11.50
N CYS A 93 -7.59 -1.83 -10.42
CA CYS A 93 -6.34 -1.09 -10.50
C CYS A 93 -5.20 -1.94 -11.11
N PHE A 94 -5.11 -3.21 -10.72
CA PHE A 94 -4.10 -4.12 -11.25
C PHE A 94 -4.29 -4.40 -12.75
N VAL A 95 -5.51 -4.71 -13.18
CA VAL A 95 -5.85 -4.90 -14.60
C VAL A 95 -5.59 -3.62 -15.40
N GLY A 96 -5.98 -2.46 -14.87
CA GLY A 96 -5.71 -1.16 -15.48
C GLY A 96 -4.21 -0.90 -15.64
N TYR A 97 -3.41 -1.21 -14.63
CA TYR A 97 -1.94 -1.11 -14.71
C TYR A 97 -1.36 -2.01 -15.82
N LEU A 98 -1.79 -3.28 -15.89
CA LEU A 98 -1.34 -4.19 -16.95
C LEU A 98 -1.71 -3.69 -18.35
N ALA A 99 -2.92 -3.13 -18.51
CA ALA A 99 -3.33 -2.53 -19.77
C ALA A 99 -2.44 -1.35 -20.17
N VAL A 100 -2.09 -0.47 -19.23
CA VAL A 100 -1.17 0.65 -19.47
C VAL A 100 0.21 0.14 -19.88
N VAL A 101 0.77 -0.83 -19.15
CA VAL A 101 2.08 -1.44 -19.47
C VAL A 101 2.05 -2.07 -20.86
N PHE A 102 1.00 -2.80 -21.20
CA PHE A 102 0.83 -3.42 -22.52
C PHE A 102 0.81 -2.38 -23.64
N VAL A 103 0.05 -1.29 -23.48
CA VAL A 103 -0.01 -0.21 -24.47
C VAL A 103 1.35 0.46 -24.65
N VAL A 104 2.04 0.77 -23.54
CA VAL A 104 3.38 1.39 -23.60
C VAL A 104 4.37 0.47 -24.31
N ALA A 105 4.39 -0.82 -23.96
CA ALA A 105 5.26 -1.80 -24.60
C ALA A 105 4.97 -1.95 -26.10
N LEU A 106 3.69 -1.96 -26.49
CA LEU A 106 3.27 -2.03 -27.89
C LEU A 106 3.74 -0.79 -28.67
N VAL A 107 3.53 0.41 -28.13
CA VAL A 107 3.97 1.67 -28.76
C VAL A 107 5.49 1.71 -28.91
N LEU A 108 6.25 1.34 -27.87
CA LEU A 108 7.71 1.31 -27.92
C LEU A 108 8.23 0.25 -28.91
N GLY A 109 7.62 -0.93 -28.94
CA GLY A 109 7.99 -2.00 -29.87
C GLY A 109 7.70 -1.65 -31.33
N LEU A 110 6.58 -0.98 -31.61
CA LEU A 110 6.28 -0.48 -32.95
C LEU A 110 7.24 0.65 -33.37
N ALA A 111 7.65 1.51 -32.43
CA ALA A 111 8.60 2.58 -32.70
C ALA A 111 10.02 2.05 -32.98
N SER A 112 10.46 0.97 -32.31
CA SER A 112 11.78 0.37 -32.53
C SER A 112 11.85 -0.57 -33.73
N GLY A 113 10.73 -1.13 -34.19
CA GLY A 113 10.66 -1.92 -35.41
C GLY A 113 10.54 -1.09 -36.71
N ALA A 114 10.33 0.23 -36.59
CA ALA A 114 10.21 1.16 -37.71
C ALA A 114 11.52 1.89 -38.07
N SER A 115 12.63 1.59 -37.38
CA SER A 115 13.98 2.11 -37.59
C SER A 115 14.93 1.01 -38.07
#